data_AF-A0A3B8NM73-F1
#
_entry.id   AF-A0A3B8NM73-F1
#
_cell.length_a   1.000
_cell.length_b   1.000
_cell.length_c   1.000
_cell.angle_alpha   90.00
_cell.angle_beta   90.00
_cell.angle_gamma   90.00
#
_symmetry.space_group_name_H-M   'P 1'
#
loop_
_entity.id
_entity.type
_entity.pdbx_description
1 polymer ?
#
loop_
_entity_poly.entity_id
_entity_poly.type
_entity_poly.pdbx_seq_one_letter_code
_entity_poly.pdbx_strand_id
1 'polypeptide(L)'
;MSDLLKKIGILKAAVQNPAEEPLDFRELAEAYCDAIAAHTYIVGRRGKILGYAFPDGFDCGMDEVIKRSECFPESYNQELLRITETQVNIEKATDKCIFHFLKQCPLGSRKVTIVPVFGEGERLATLIFLKGDVGLGAEEVVLAEFAALVLGNKILGMKSKRAEKEAEKSAAYQIALKTLTPRELRAVKCIFRAIDGPEGLLVITRVAEETGLGRSLIVNALRKLEGAGVIAVRSHGMKGTRITILDPNFLDELEKEAYKT
;
A
#
# COMPACT_ATOMS: atom_id res chain seq x y z
N MET A 1 4.86 31.07 -20.08
CA MET A 1 6.07 30.21 -19.91
C MET A 1 6.61 30.21 -18.49
N SER A 2 6.76 31.35 -17.80
CA SER A 2 7.20 31.40 -16.38
C SER A 2 6.19 30.79 -15.39
N ASP A 3 4.89 30.81 -15.70
CA ASP A 3 3.85 30.26 -14.83
C ASP A 3 3.76 28.72 -14.88
N LEU A 4 3.77 28.14 -16.09
CA LEU A 4 3.74 26.69 -16.29
C LEU A 4 4.92 25.98 -15.59
N LEU A 5 6.13 26.55 -15.70
CA LEU A 5 7.33 26.02 -15.03
C LEU A 5 7.18 26.04 -13.50
N LYS A 6 6.56 27.08 -12.92
CA LYS A 6 6.28 27.13 -11.48
C LYS A 6 5.32 26.02 -11.07
N LYS A 7 4.24 25.81 -11.84
CA LYS A 7 3.26 24.73 -11.61
C LYS A 7 3.92 23.34 -11.69
N ILE A 8 4.77 23.10 -12.68
CA ILE A 8 5.59 21.87 -12.77
C ILE A 8 6.46 21.69 -11.51
N GLY A 9 7.08 22.77 -11.04
CA GLY A 9 7.86 22.77 -9.79
C GLY A 9 7.03 22.36 -8.57
N ILE A 10 5.81 22.87 -8.44
CA ILE A 10 4.86 22.51 -7.36
C ILE A 10 4.51 21.02 -7.43
N LEU A 11 4.09 20.53 -8.60
CA LEU A 11 3.72 19.12 -8.81
C LEU A 11 4.88 18.17 -8.47
N LYS A 12 6.10 18.55 -8.85
CA LYS A 12 7.32 17.78 -8.54
C LYS A 12 7.61 17.76 -7.04
N ALA A 13 7.54 18.92 -6.39
CA ALA A 13 7.83 19.06 -4.96
C ALA A 13 6.86 18.24 -4.09
N ALA A 14 5.56 18.25 -4.44
CA ALA A 14 4.52 17.52 -3.71
C ALA A 14 4.77 16.00 -3.66
N VAL A 15 5.45 15.44 -4.66
CA VAL A 15 5.74 14.00 -4.71
C VAL A 15 7.11 13.65 -4.11
N GLN A 16 8.05 14.60 -4.16
CA GLN A 16 9.44 14.39 -3.75
C GLN A 16 9.71 14.64 -2.27
N ASN A 17 8.72 15.07 -1.48
CA ASN A 17 8.91 15.31 -0.05
C ASN A 17 9.42 14.03 0.65
N PRO A 18 10.69 14.00 1.13
CA PRO A 18 11.26 12.83 1.77
C PRO A 18 10.85 12.72 3.25
N ALA A 19 10.27 13.77 3.83
CA ALA A 19 9.85 13.80 5.23
C ALA A 19 8.53 13.03 5.50
N GLU A 20 7.70 12.84 4.47
CA GLU A 20 6.41 12.15 4.54
C GLU A 20 6.51 10.77 3.88
N GLU A 21 7.16 9.83 4.57
CA GLU A 21 6.93 8.40 4.31
C GLU A 21 6.02 7.85 5.42
N PRO A 22 4.80 7.36 5.10
CA PRO A 22 4.23 7.13 3.76
C PRO A 22 3.73 8.40 3.06
N LEU A 23 3.65 8.36 1.72
CA LEU A 23 3.09 9.45 0.89
C LEU A 23 1.65 9.76 1.30
N ASP A 24 1.36 11.03 1.58
CA ASP A 24 0.00 11.52 1.77
C ASP A 24 -0.65 11.86 0.42
N PHE A 25 -1.58 11.02 -0.01
CA PHE A 25 -2.31 11.22 -1.26
C PHE A 25 -3.29 12.38 -1.21
N ARG A 26 -3.70 12.83 -0.02
CA ARG A 26 -4.59 13.97 0.16
C ARG A 26 -3.87 15.28 -0.13
N GLU A 27 -2.73 15.51 0.53
CA GLU A 27 -1.89 16.68 0.27
C GLU A 27 -1.45 16.73 -1.20
N LEU A 28 -1.17 15.56 -1.78
CA LEU A 28 -0.87 15.46 -3.20
C LEU A 28 -2.05 15.88 -4.08
N ALA A 29 -3.26 15.43 -3.76
CA ALA A 29 -4.46 15.82 -4.50
C ALA A 29 -4.72 17.32 -4.39
N GLU A 30 -4.47 17.94 -3.22
CA GLU A 30 -4.58 19.39 -2.98
C GLU A 30 -3.57 20.15 -3.86
N ALA A 31 -2.29 19.76 -3.84
CA ALA A 31 -1.28 20.37 -4.70
C ALA A 31 -1.60 20.26 -6.21
N TYR A 32 -2.16 19.12 -6.63
CA TYR A 32 -2.57 18.90 -8.02
C TYR A 32 -3.80 19.74 -8.39
N CYS A 33 -4.75 19.83 -7.47
CA CYS A 33 -5.95 20.65 -7.61
C CYS A 33 -5.59 22.13 -7.80
N ASP A 34 -4.67 22.65 -6.99
CA ASP A 34 -4.23 24.05 -7.07
C ASP A 34 -3.45 24.35 -8.35
N ALA A 35 -2.53 23.46 -8.73
CA ALA A 35 -1.71 23.66 -9.92
C ALA A 35 -2.55 23.63 -11.23
N ILE A 36 -3.52 22.72 -11.30
CA ILE A 36 -4.35 22.47 -12.49
C ILE A 36 -5.65 23.31 -12.49
N ALA A 37 -6.04 23.83 -11.31
CA ALA A 37 -7.30 24.52 -11.07
C ALA A 37 -8.51 23.66 -11.49
N ALA A 38 -8.56 22.43 -10.99
CA ALA A 38 -9.60 21.44 -11.27
C ALA A 38 -9.81 20.51 -10.07
N HIS A 39 -11.05 20.03 -9.89
CA HIS A 39 -11.34 19.01 -8.89
C HIS A 39 -10.50 17.77 -9.22
N THR A 40 -9.75 17.28 -8.24
CA THR A 40 -8.74 16.24 -8.48
C THR A 40 -9.05 15.00 -7.67
N TYR A 41 -8.93 13.84 -8.30
CA TYR A 41 -9.11 12.54 -7.68
C TYR A 41 -7.94 11.63 -8.04
N ILE A 42 -7.40 10.96 -7.04
CA ILE A 42 -6.37 9.93 -7.19
C ILE A 42 -7.00 8.58 -6.86
N VAL A 43 -7.15 7.73 -7.86
CA VAL A 43 -7.80 6.42 -7.72
C VAL A 43 -6.76 5.33 -7.88
N GLY A 44 -6.61 4.48 -6.87
CA GLY A 44 -5.73 3.33 -6.93
C GLY A 44 -6.24 2.27 -7.91
N ARG A 45 -5.37 1.35 -8.34
CA ARG A 45 -5.70 0.26 -9.27
C ARG A 45 -6.96 -0.56 -8.91
N ARG A 46 -7.26 -0.70 -7.61
CA ARG A 46 -8.42 -1.46 -7.10
C ARG A 46 -9.71 -0.62 -6.97
N GLY A 47 -9.71 0.63 -7.43
CA GLY A 47 -10.87 1.53 -7.32
C GLY A 47 -10.96 2.30 -6.01
N LYS A 48 -10.05 2.07 -5.05
CA LYS A 48 -9.96 2.86 -3.81
C LYS A 48 -9.59 4.30 -4.14
N ILE A 49 -10.32 5.26 -3.60
CA ILE A 49 -9.99 6.68 -3.66
C ILE A 49 -8.86 6.91 -2.65
N LEU A 50 -7.66 7.19 -3.15
CA LEU A 50 -6.48 7.41 -2.32
C LEU A 50 -6.44 8.83 -1.78
N GLY A 51 -6.86 9.80 -2.59
CA GLY A 51 -6.94 11.22 -2.23
C GLY A 51 -7.83 11.98 -3.19
N TYR A 52 -8.39 13.09 -2.73
CA TYR A 52 -9.20 13.99 -3.53
C TYR A 52 -9.07 15.42 -2.99
N ALA A 53 -9.29 16.41 -3.85
CA ALA A 53 -9.31 17.82 -3.49
C ALA A 53 -10.19 18.64 -4.43
N PHE A 54 -10.68 19.77 -3.91
CA PHE A 54 -11.58 20.69 -4.60
C PHE A 54 -11.04 22.11 -4.53
N PRO A 55 -11.19 22.91 -5.59
CA PRO A 55 -10.88 24.33 -5.53
C PRO A 55 -11.74 25.04 -4.48
N ASP A 56 -11.18 26.03 -3.79
CA ASP A 56 -11.89 26.80 -2.76
C ASP A 56 -13.22 27.37 -3.27
N GLY A 57 -14.28 27.22 -2.47
CA GLY A 57 -15.62 27.74 -2.76
C GLY A 57 -16.48 26.88 -3.68
N PHE A 58 -16.00 25.71 -4.12
CA PHE A 58 -16.79 24.75 -4.90
C PHE A 58 -17.23 23.55 -4.05
N ASP A 59 -18.47 23.60 -3.57
CA ASP A 59 -19.15 22.41 -3.04
C ASP A 59 -19.78 21.66 -4.22
N CYS A 60 -19.11 20.60 -4.68
CA CYS A 60 -19.82 19.55 -5.38
C CYS A 60 -20.34 18.60 -4.30
N GLY A 61 -21.66 18.46 -4.13
CA GLY A 61 -22.29 17.50 -3.22
C GLY A 61 -21.91 16.01 -3.44
N MET A 62 -20.86 15.74 -4.22
CA MET A 62 -20.05 14.52 -4.20
C MET A 62 -19.32 14.29 -2.86
N ASP A 63 -19.08 15.32 -2.04
CA ASP A 63 -18.46 15.17 -0.72
C ASP A 63 -19.12 14.10 0.15
N GLU A 64 -20.45 14.08 0.21
CA GLU A 64 -21.19 13.09 1.00
C GLU A 64 -21.13 11.68 0.40
N VAL A 65 -21.03 11.56 -0.92
CA VAL A 65 -20.96 10.27 -1.61
C VAL A 65 -19.57 9.65 -1.44
N ILE A 66 -18.53 10.45 -1.58
CA ILE A 66 -17.13 10.02 -1.39
C ILE A 66 -16.87 9.68 0.08
N LYS A 67 -17.43 10.47 1.02
CA LYS A 67 -17.37 10.17 2.47
C LYS A 67 -18.07 8.86 2.84
N ARG A 68 -19.09 8.43 2.08
CA ARG A 68 -19.81 7.17 2.32
C ARG A 68 -19.17 5.97 1.63
N SER A 69 -18.51 6.19 0.50
CA SER A 69 -17.91 5.14 -0.32
C SER A 69 -16.46 5.48 -0.64
N GLU A 70 -15.51 4.97 0.15
CA GLU A 70 -14.06 5.14 -0.09
C GLU A 70 -13.55 4.43 -1.36
N CYS A 71 -14.42 3.70 -2.06
CA CYS A 71 -14.12 2.96 -3.27
C CYS A 71 -15.16 3.21 -4.35
N PHE A 72 -14.69 3.35 -5.59
CA PHE A 72 -15.55 3.26 -6.76
C PHE A 72 -16.15 1.85 -6.92
N PRO A 73 -17.37 1.73 -7.46
CA PRO A 73 -17.93 0.43 -7.83
C PRO A 73 -17.00 -0.34 -8.77
N GLU A 74 -16.92 -1.66 -8.60
CA GLU A 74 -15.99 -2.50 -9.36
C GLU A 74 -16.19 -2.40 -10.88
N SER A 75 -17.46 -2.39 -11.34
CA SER A 75 -17.81 -2.21 -12.75
C SER A 75 -17.24 -0.93 -13.33
N TYR A 76 -17.29 0.17 -12.57
CA TYR A 76 -16.75 1.45 -12.99
C TYR A 76 -15.21 1.48 -12.97
N ASN A 77 -14.59 0.88 -11.95
CA ASN A 77 -13.13 0.75 -11.92
C ASN A 77 -12.60 -0.05 -13.13
N GLN A 78 -13.31 -1.10 -13.55
CA GLN A 78 -12.95 -1.85 -14.77
C GLN A 78 -12.99 -0.97 -16.03
N GLU A 79 -13.96 -0.05 -16.16
CA GLU A 79 -13.99 0.91 -17.25
C GLU A 79 -12.79 1.87 -17.21
N LEU A 80 -12.45 2.40 -16.03
CA LEU A 80 -11.26 3.25 -15.86
C LEU A 80 -9.96 2.53 -16.24
N LEU A 81 -9.85 1.25 -15.92
CA LEU A 81 -8.68 0.43 -16.25
C LEU A 81 -8.55 0.14 -17.76
N ARG A 82 -9.65 0.17 -18.53
CA ARG A 82 -9.62 0.02 -19.99
C ARG A 82 -9.07 1.26 -20.72
N ILE A 83 -9.09 2.42 -20.08
CA ILE A 83 -8.57 3.67 -20.64
C ILE A 83 -7.04 3.61 -20.55
N THR A 84 -6.36 3.40 -21.68
CA THR A 84 -4.89 3.31 -21.76
C THR A 84 -4.21 4.61 -22.13
N GLU A 85 -4.96 5.57 -22.68
CA GLU A 85 -4.49 6.88 -23.09
C GLU A 85 -5.34 7.97 -22.45
N THR A 86 -4.78 9.15 -22.28
CA THR A 86 -5.47 10.28 -21.67
C THR A 86 -6.69 10.69 -22.50
N GLN A 87 -7.84 10.74 -21.84
CA GLN A 87 -9.08 11.23 -22.42
C GLN A 87 -9.37 12.60 -21.84
N VAL A 88 -9.35 13.63 -22.67
CA VAL A 88 -9.48 15.02 -22.27
C VAL A 88 -10.90 15.51 -22.51
N ASN A 89 -11.45 16.27 -21.56
CA ASN A 89 -12.70 17.02 -21.73
C ASN A 89 -13.89 16.18 -22.17
N ILE A 90 -14.01 14.97 -21.64
CA ILE A 90 -15.13 14.08 -21.90
C ILE A 90 -16.42 14.77 -21.42
N GLU A 91 -17.29 15.07 -22.37
CA GLU A 91 -18.66 15.49 -22.13
C GLU A 91 -19.50 14.23 -22.00
N LYS A 92 -20.08 13.99 -20.83
CA LYS A 92 -20.95 12.83 -20.63
C LYS A 92 -22.39 13.28 -20.45
N ALA A 93 -23.23 12.92 -21.41
CA ALA A 93 -24.68 12.93 -21.25
C ALA A 93 -25.08 12.09 -20.02
N THR A 94 -26.21 12.44 -19.40
CA THR A 94 -26.80 11.86 -18.17
C THR A 94 -26.72 10.33 -18.07
N ASP A 95 -26.79 9.65 -19.20
CA ASP A 95 -26.94 8.21 -19.37
C ASP A 95 -25.58 7.47 -19.40
N LYS A 96 -24.46 8.19 -19.51
CA LYS A 96 -23.10 7.63 -19.44
C LYS A 96 -22.25 8.19 -18.31
N CYS A 97 -22.87 8.95 -17.39
CA CYS A 97 -22.18 9.62 -16.29
C CYS A 97 -21.16 8.70 -15.60
N ILE A 98 -19.95 9.20 -15.35
CA ILE A 98 -18.94 8.46 -14.56
C ILE A 98 -19.43 8.11 -13.14
N PHE A 99 -20.49 8.77 -12.69
CA PHE A 99 -21.22 8.48 -11.45
C PHE A 99 -22.64 7.97 -11.72
N HIS A 100 -22.87 7.20 -12.80
CA HIS A 100 -24.20 6.67 -13.14
C HIS A 100 -24.84 5.82 -12.02
N PHE A 101 -24.04 5.31 -11.07
CA PHE A 101 -24.55 4.68 -9.85
C PHE A 101 -25.30 5.64 -8.91
N LEU A 102 -25.18 6.95 -9.12
CA LEU A 102 -25.99 7.97 -8.46
C LEU A 102 -27.24 8.26 -9.30
N LYS A 103 -28.40 8.33 -8.64
CA LYS A 103 -29.73 8.51 -9.28
C LYS A 103 -29.82 9.72 -10.23
N GLN A 104 -28.96 10.73 -10.05
CA GLN A 104 -28.75 11.85 -10.97
C GLN A 104 -27.25 12.10 -11.08
N CYS A 105 -26.77 12.36 -12.31
CA CYS A 105 -25.37 12.69 -12.53
C CYS A 105 -25.05 14.05 -11.87
N PRO A 106 -24.22 14.11 -10.82
CA PRO A 106 -23.93 15.37 -10.11
C PRO A 106 -23.04 16.31 -10.93
N LEU A 107 -22.65 15.91 -12.14
CA LEU A 107 -21.65 16.60 -12.96
C LEU A 107 -22.23 17.75 -13.78
N GLY A 108 -23.54 17.77 -14.06
CA GLY A 108 -24.14 18.82 -14.88
C GLY A 108 -23.37 18.98 -16.21
N SER A 109 -22.93 20.20 -16.51
CA SER A 109 -22.15 20.56 -17.70
C SER A 109 -20.61 20.41 -17.54
N ARG A 110 -20.14 19.86 -16.42
CA ARG A 110 -18.71 19.69 -16.13
C ARG A 110 -18.05 18.69 -17.08
N LYS A 111 -16.82 19.01 -17.45
CA LYS A 111 -15.96 18.19 -18.30
C LYS A 111 -15.03 17.34 -17.44
N VAL A 112 -14.87 16.09 -17.85
CA VAL A 112 -14.02 15.11 -17.15
C VAL A 112 -12.79 14.81 -17.99
N THR A 113 -11.61 14.89 -17.38
CA THR A 113 -10.37 14.38 -17.97
C THR A 113 -9.85 13.22 -17.14
N ILE A 114 -9.52 12.12 -17.81
CA ILE A 114 -9.02 10.90 -17.19
C ILE A 114 -7.60 10.67 -17.70
N VAL A 115 -6.64 10.62 -16.77
CA VAL A 115 -5.22 10.40 -17.06
C VAL A 115 -4.79 9.09 -16.41
N PRO A 116 -4.45 8.05 -17.20
CA PRO A 116 -3.98 6.79 -16.66
C PRO A 116 -2.55 6.93 -16.11
N VAL A 117 -2.29 6.39 -14.92
CA VAL A 117 -0.97 6.45 -14.28
C VAL A 117 -0.26 5.11 -14.43
N PHE A 118 0.87 5.12 -15.12
CA PHE A 118 1.69 3.93 -15.36
C PHE A 118 3.06 4.02 -14.67
N GLY A 119 3.63 2.87 -14.36
CA GLY A 119 5.05 2.73 -13.98
C GLY A 119 5.56 1.35 -14.40
N GLU A 120 6.74 1.30 -15.03
CA GLU A 120 7.31 0.07 -15.62
C GLU A 120 6.33 -0.73 -16.51
N GLY A 121 5.42 -0.05 -17.21
CA GLY A 121 4.40 -0.68 -18.05
C GLY A 121 3.18 -1.26 -17.28
N GLU A 122 3.16 -1.17 -15.95
CA GLU A 122 2.01 -1.56 -15.13
C GLU A 122 1.09 -0.35 -14.87
N ARG A 123 -0.23 -0.54 -14.95
CA ARG A 123 -1.22 0.46 -14.50
C ARG A 123 -1.22 0.54 -12.97
N LEU A 124 -0.80 1.69 -12.42
CA LEU A 124 -0.66 1.91 -10.98
C LEU A 124 -1.86 2.63 -10.37
N ALA A 125 -2.37 3.65 -11.04
CA ALA A 125 -3.47 4.49 -10.57
C ALA A 125 -4.20 5.16 -11.74
N THR A 126 -5.21 5.96 -11.45
CA THR A 126 -5.93 6.81 -12.39
C THR A 126 -6.10 8.18 -11.76
N LEU A 127 -5.68 9.24 -12.46
CA LEU A 127 -6.02 10.61 -12.10
C LEU A 127 -7.30 11.01 -12.84
N ILE A 128 -8.22 11.62 -12.11
CA ILE A 128 -9.45 12.15 -12.68
C ILE A 128 -9.54 13.62 -12.30
N PHE A 129 -9.69 14.46 -13.32
CA PHE A 129 -9.86 15.89 -13.20
C PHE A 129 -11.27 16.28 -13.64
N LEU A 130 -11.95 17.08 -12.83
CA LEU A 130 -13.22 17.67 -13.22
C LEU A 130 -13.13 19.18 -13.20
N LYS A 131 -13.57 19.78 -14.30
CA LYS A 131 -13.59 21.23 -14.48
C LYS A 131 -14.93 21.65 -15.07
N GLY A 132 -15.30 22.91 -14.92
CA GLY A 132 -16.53 23.47 -15.50
C GLY A 132 -16.55 23.41 -17.03
N ASP A 133 -17.47 24.15 -17.64
CA ASP A 133 -17.80 24.07 -19.08
C ASP A 133 -16.61 24.28 -20.04
N VAL A 134 -15.61 25.06 -19.61
CA VAL A 134 -14.41 25.34 -20.41
C VAL A 134 -13.51 24.10 -20.52
N GLY A 135 -13.52 23.23 -19.51
CA GLY A 135 -12.64 22.06 -19.44
C GLY A 135 -11.17 22.43 -19.23
N LEU A 136 -10.29 21.46 -19.44
CA LEU A 136 -8.84 21.60 -19.38
C LEU A 136 -8.28 22.08 -20.73
N GLY A 137 -7.49 23.14 -20.69
CA GLY A 137 -6.72 23.64 -21.84
C GLY A 137 -5.41 22.85 -22.04
N ALA A 138 -4.71 23.12 -23.14
CA ALA A 138 -3.49 22.39 -23.51
C ALA A 138 -2.40 22.41 -22.42
N GLU A 139 -2.15 23.56 -21.79
CA GLU A 139 -1.18 23.68 -20.70
C GLU A 139 -1.55 22.80 -19.49
N GLU A 140 -2.84 22.70 -19.19
CA GLU A 140 -3.35 21.97 -18.03
C GLU A 140 -3.37 20.47 -18.28
N VAL A 141 -3.61 20.05 -19.54
CA VAL A 141 -3.41 18.65 -19.97
C VAL A 141 -1.94 18.25 -19.84
N VAL A 142 -1.00 19.11 -20.23
CA VAL A 142 0.44 18.86 -20.04
C VAL A 142 0.78 18.70 -18.56
N LEU A 143 0.22 19.55 -17.68
CA LEU A 143 0.39 19.42 -16.23
C LEU A 143 -0.21 18.11 -15.70
N ALA A 144 -1.38 17.70 -16.19
CA ALA A 144 -2.05 16.48 -15.78
C ALA A 144 -1.25 15.22 -16.15
N GLU A 145 -0.68 15.18 -17.37
CA GLU A 145 0.23 14.11 -17.82
C GLU A 145 1.52 14.09 -17.01
N PHE A 146 2.11 15.27 -16.76
CA PHE A 146 3.30 15.38 -15.92
C PHE A 146 3.02 14.90 -14.49
N ALA A 147 1.87 15.28 -13.92
CA ALA A 147 1.43 14.80 -12.61
C ALA A 147 1.31 13.26 -12.58
N ALA A 148 0.72 12.66 -13.61
CA ALA A 148 0.63 11.20 -13.73
C ALA A 148 2.02 10.54 -13.78
N LEU A 149 2.96 11.09 -14.54
CA LEU A 149 4.33 10.56 -14.63
C LEU A 149 5.05 10.61 -13.28
N VAL A 150 5.00 11.75 -12.58
CA VAL A 150 5.69 11.91 -11.30
C VAL A 150 5.05 11.02 -10.22
N LEU A 151 3.72 10.95 -10.18
CA LEU A 151 2.99 10.05 -9.29
C LEU A 151 3.34 8.58 -9.55
N GLY A 152 3.37 8.15 -10.82
CA GLY A 152 3.72 6.78 -11.21
C GLY A 152 5.10 6.38 -10.69
N ASN A 153 6.10 7.24 -10.89
CA ASN A 153 7.46 7.04 -10.39
C ASN A 153 7.52 6.90 -8.86
N LYS A 154 6.74 7.70 -8.12
CA LYS A 154 6.69 7.61 -6.65
C LYS A 154 6.03 6.33 -6.17
N ILE A 155 4.89 5.93 -6.74
CA ILE A 155 4.21 4.69 -6.39
C ILE A 155 5.15 3.50 -6.67
N LEU A 156 5.86 3.51 -7.79
CA LEU A 156 6.85 2.49 -8.12
C LEU A 156 8.00 2.45 -7.11
N GLY A 157 8.56 3.60 -6.76
CA GLY A 157 9.60 3.71 -5.73
C GLY A 157 9.14 3.18 -4.36
N MET A 158 7.90 3.48 -3.96
CA MET A 158 7.30 2.95 -2.73
C MET A 158 7.14 1.43 -2.77
N LYS A 159 6.66 0.88 -3.90
CA LYS A 159 6.57 -0.58 -4.10
C LYS A 159 7.96 -1.24 -4.00
N SER A 160 8.97 -0.65 -4.64
CA SER A 160 10.34 -1.17 -4.63
C SER A 160 10.95 -1.18 -3.23
N LYS A 161 10.86 -0.07 -2.48
CA LYS A 161 11.32 -0.01 -1.07
C LYS A 161 10.61 -1.02 -0.18
N ARG A 162 9.31 -1.25 -0.40
CA ARG A 162 8.56 -2.25 0.34
C ARG A 162 9.06 -3.67 0.02
N ALA A 163 9.26 -3.98 -1.25
CA ALA A 163 9.78 -5.27 -1.70
C ALA A 163 11.21 -5.51 -1.18
N GLU A 164 12.07 -4.48 -1.16
CA GLU A 164 13.42 -4.54 -0.60
C GLU A 164 13.38 -4.87 0.90
N LYS A 165 12.54 -4.17 1.68
CA LYS A 165 12.35 -4.47 3.12
C LYS A 165 11.81 -5.88 3.35
N GLU A 166 10.88 -6.35 2.53
CA GLU A 166 10.34 -7.71 2.60
C GLU A 166 11.42 -8.76 2.26
N ALA A 167 12.27 -8.49 1.25
CA ALA A 167 13.39 -9.36 0.88
C ALA A 167 14.49 -9.40 1.95
N GLU A 168 14.83 -8.25 2.55
CA GLU A 168 15.80 -8.13 3.64
C GLU A 168 15.34 -8.95 4.85
N LYS A 169 14.06 -8.81 5.24
CA LYS A 169 13.46 -9.64 6.29
C LYS A 169 13.52 -11.13 5.96
N SER A 170 13.15 -11.50 4.74
CA SER A 170 13.21 -12.90 4.30
C SER A 170 14.63 -13.46 4.34
N ALA A 171 15.64 -12.67 3.97
CA ALA A 171 17.04 -13.05 4.05
C ALA A 171 17.48 -13.24 5.50
N ALA A 172 17.07 -12.36 6.41
CA ALA A 172 17.34 -12.50 7.85
C ALA A 172 16.74 -13.80 8.42
N TYR A 173 15.52 -14.18 8.01
CA TYR A 173 14.91 -15.46 8.41
C TYR A 173 15.72 -16.66 7.92
N GLN A 174 16.14 -16.63 6.65
CA GLN A 174 16.97 -17.69 6.08
C GLN A 174 18.31 -17.84 6.78
N ILE A 175 18.95 -16.73 7.15
CA ILE A 175 20.19 -16.75 7.95
C ILE A 175 19.91 -17.36 9.33
N ALA A 176 18.85 -16.91 10.02
CA ALA A 176 18.47 -17.42 11.33
C ALA A 176 18.24 -18.94 11.31
N LEU A 177 17.46 -19.43 10.34
CA LEU A 177 17.19 -20.86 10.15
C LEU A 177 18.47 -21.65 9.87
N LYS A 178 19.39 -21.13 9.05
CA LYS A 178 20.68 -21.78 8.76
C LYS A 178 21.62 -21.85 9.97
N THR A 179 21.47 -20.96 10.96
CA THR A 179 22.25 -21.05 12.21
C THR A 179 21.74 -22.13 13.17
N LEU A 180 20.53 -22.67 12.94
CA LEU A 180 19.97 -23.73 13.74
C LEU A 180 20.51 -25.09 13.29
N THR A 181 20.97 -25.88 14.25
CA THR A 181 21.29 -27.30 14.01
C THR A 181 20.01 -28.10 13.73
N PRO A 182 20.09 -29.28 13.08
CA PRO A 182 18.90 -30.12 12.82
C PRO A 182 18.10 -30.51 14.07
N ARG A 183 18.73 -30.53 15.25
CA ARG A 183 18.03 -30.75 16.52
C ARG A 183 17.34 -29.47 17.02
N GLU A 184 17.99 -28.31 16.89
CA GLU A 184 17.40 -27.02 17.24
C GLU A 184 16.22 -26.68 16.34
N LEU A 185 16.32 -26.95 15.02
CA LEU A 185 15.21 -26.76 14.09
C LEU A 185 13.99 -27.63 14.47
N ARG A 186 14.21 -28.87 14.90
CA ARG A 186 13.14 -29.73 15.42
C ARG A 186 12.50 -29.17 16.69
N ALA A 187 13.31 -28.68 17.64
CA ALA A 187 12.79 -28.01 18.84
C ALA A 187 11.90 -26.82 18.47
N VAL A 188 12.37 -25.97 17.57
CA VAL A 188 11.66 -24.78 17.09
C VAL A 188 10.31 -25.17 16.48
N LYS A 189 10.27 -26.17 15.60
CA LYS A 189 9.01 -26.66 15.01
C LYS A 189 8.01 -27.13 16.06
N CYS A 190 8.45 -27.88 17.08
CA CYS A 190 7.58 -28.33 18.16
C CYS A 190 7.06 -27.15 19.00
N ILE A 191 7.91 -26.16 19.28
CA ILE A 191 7.54 -24.95 20.01
C ILE A 191 6.45 -24.18 19.27
N PHE A 192 6.65 -23.91 17.98
CA PHE A 192 5.68 -23.14 17.19
C PHE A 192 4.36 -23.89 16.96
N ARG A 193 4.39 -25.23 16.88
CA ARG A 193 3.15 -26.04 16.87
C ARG A 193 2.37 -26.00 18.18
N ALA A 194 3.05 -25.74 19.30
CA ALA A 194 2.42 -25.64 20.61
C ALA A 194 1.87 -24.23 20.90
N ILE A 195 2.17 -23.24 20.06
CA ILE A 195 1.64 -21.88 20.16
C ILE A 195 0.45 -21.77 19.20
N ASP A 196 -0.75 -21.57 19.74
CA ASP A 196 -1.95 -21.30 18.95
C ASP A 196 -2.14 -19.78 18.81
N GLY A 197 -1.56 -19.21 17.75
CA GLY A 197 -1.67 -17.77 17.43
C GLY A 197 -0.35 -16.98 17.51
N PRO A 198 -0.42 -15.64 17.64
CA PRO A 198 0.76 -14.75 17.57
C PRO A 198 1.61 -14.75 18.86
N GLU A 199 1.09 -15.27 19.97
CA GLU A 199 1.83 -15.42 21.22
C GLU A 199 1.40 -16.66 22.01
N GLY A 200 2.32 -17.22 22.81
CA GLY A 200 2.04 -18.37 23.66
C GLY A 200 2.93 -18.43 24.89
N LEU A 201 2.42 -19.02 25.96
CA LEU A 201 3.18 -19.29 27.20
C LEU A 201 3.60 -20.76 27.23
N LEU A 202 4.91 -21.01 27.27
CA LEU A 202 5.46 -22.36 27.20
C LEU A 202 6.36 -22.67 28.39
N VAL A 203 6.24 -23.88 28.91
CA VAL A 203 7.14 -24.40 29.95
C VAL A 203 8.24 -25.22 29.28
N ILE A 204 9.46 -24.68 29.23
CA ILE A 204 10.60 -25.30 28.51
C ILE A 204 10.88 -26.74 28.97
N THR A 205 10.68 -27.03 30.25
CA THR A 205 10.80 -28.39 30.82
C THR A 205 9.84 -29.37 30.16
N ARG A 206 8.58 -28.97 29.97
CA ARG A 206 7.55 -29.81 29.36
C ARG A 206 7.83 -30.05 27.88
N VAL A 207 8.25 -29.00 27.17
CA VAL A 207 8.68 -29.12 25.76
C VAL A 207 9.89 -30.06 25.62
N ALA A 208 10.84 -30.00 26.54
CA ALA A 208 12.00 -30.88 26.56
C ALA A 208 11.60 -32.37 26.74
N GLU A 209 10.65 -32.65 27.64
CA GLU A 209 10.13 -33.99 27.89
C GLU A 209 9.35 -34.53 26.68
N GLU A 210 8.46 -33.72 26.09
CA GLU A 210 7.64 -34.10 24.93
C GLU A 210 8.49 -34.34 23.67
N THR A 211 9.59 -33.60 23.50
CA THR A 211 10.46 -33.70 22.32
C THR A 211 11.67 -34.62 22.49
N GLY A 212 11.97 -35.04 23.73
CA GLY A 212 13.22 -35.75 24.05
C GLY A 212 14.49 -34.93 23.80
N LEU A 213 14.38 -33.59 23.80
CA LEU A 213 15.49 -32.67 23.56
C LEU A 213 15.97 -32.03 24.87
N GLY A 214 17.25 -31.70 24.96
CA GLY A 214 17.80 -31.03 26.14
C GLY A 214 17.29 -29.59 26.28
N ARG A 215 17.00 -29.15 27.51
CA ARG A 215 16.52 -27.78 27.79
C ARG A 215 17.49 -26.70 27.26
N SER A 216 18.80 -26.92 27.38
CA SER A 216 19.83 -26.00 26.89
C SER A 216 19.78 -25.81 25.38
N LEU A 217 19.44 -26.87 24.65
CA LEU A 217 19.29 -26.83 23.19
C LEU A 217 18.08 -25.99 22.78
N ILE A 218 16.95 -26.15 23.49
CA ILE A 218 15.74 -25.34 23.27
C ILE A 218 16.03 -23.85 23.54
N VAL A 219 16.65 -23.54 24.67
CA VAL A 219 17.00 -22.16 25.04
C VAL A 219 17.95 -21.52 24.03
N ASN A 220 18.93 -22.27 23.53
CA ASN A 220 19.84 -21.79 22.50
C ASN A 220 19.12 -21.50 21.17
N ALA A 221 18.21 -22.38 20.75
CA ALA A 221 17.41 -22.17 19.55
C ALA A 221 16.56 -20.89 19.65
N LEU A 222 15.90 -20.69 20.79
CA LEU A 222 15.11 -19.48 21.06
C LEU A 222 15.98 -18.22 21.06
N ARG A 223 17.17 -18.27 21.67
CA ARG A 223 18.12 -17.13 21.67
C ARG A 223 18.59 -16.76 20.26
N LYS A 224 18.82 -17.74 19.39
CA LYS A 224 19.20 -17.51 17.98
C LYS A 224 18.07 -16.81 17.20
N LEU A 225 16.83 -17.24 17.41
CA LEU A 225 15.65 -16.63 16.78
C LEU A 225 15.34 -15.23 17.32
N GLU A 226 15.52 -15.03 18.63
CA GLU A 226 15.38 -13.70 19.25
C GLU A 226 16.47 -12.75 18.75
N GLY A 227 17.71 -13.21 18.62
CA GLY A 227 18.81 -12.43 18.03
C GLY A 227 18.59 -12.04 16.57
N ALA A 228 17.79 -12.82 15.83
CA ALA A 228 17.37 -12.51 14.46
C ALA A 228 16.11 -11.63 14.38
N GLY A 229 15.53 -11.20 15.52
CA GLY A 229 14.33 -10.37 15.56
C GLY A 229 13.06 -11.07 15.08
N VAL A 230 13.05 -12.42 15.08
CA VAL A 230 11.90 -13.22 14.64
C VAL A 230 10.87 -13.36 15.75
N ILE A 231 11.35 -13.54 16.97
CA ILE A 231 10.54 -13.72 18.17
C ILE A 231 11.02 -12.80 19.27
N ALA A 232 10.12 -12.49 20.21
CA ALA A 232 10.48 -11.91 21.49
C ALA A 232 10.26 -12.94 22.59
N VAL A 233 11.23 -13.09 23.49
CA VAL A 233 11.18 -14.06 24.59
C VAL A 233 11.11 -13.32 25.92
N ARG A 234 10.06 -13.58 26.71
CA ARG A 234 9.92 -13.04 28.08
C ARG A 234 9.80 -14.16 29.11
N SER A 235 10.81 -14.29 29.95
CA SER A 235 10.79 -15.23 31.08
C SER A 235 9.78 -14.78 32.14
N HIS A 236 8.89 -15.69 32.54
CA HIS A 236 7.97 -15.53 33.68
C HIS A 236 8.39 -16.44 34.85
N GLY A 237 9.68 -16.80 34.91
CA GLY A 237 10.22 -17.70 35.92
C GLY A 237 9.58 -19.08 35.85
N MET A 238 9.06 -19.56 36.99
CA MET A 238 8.46 -20.90 37.10
C MET A 238 7.15 -21.06 36.32
N LYS A 239 6.48 -19.95 35.96
CA LYS A 239 5.25 -20.01 35.15
C LYS A 239 5.52 -20.33 33.67
N GLY A 240 6.79 -20.25 33.24
CA GLY A 240 7.22 -20.53 31.88
C GLY A 240 7.77 -19.30 31.18
N THR A 241 7.86 -19.40 29.86
CA THR A 241 8.43 -18.40 28.97
C THR A 241 7.37 -18.00 27.96
N ARG A 242 7.04 -16.71 27.91
CA ARG A 242 6.15 -16.16 26.87
C ARG A 242 6.98 -15.93 25.62
N ILE A 243 6.50 -16.45 24.51
CA ILE A 243 7.07 -16.26 23.19
C ILE A 243 6.06 -15.51 22.35
N THR A 244 6.47 -14.39 21.76
CA THR A 244 5.67 -13.60 20.84
C THR A 244 6.32 -13.64 19.47
N ILE A 245 5.53 -13.96 18.44
CA ILE A 245 5.96 -13.96 17.04
C ILE A 245 5.91 -12.52 16.54
N LEU A 246 7.06 -11.97 16.15
CA LEU A 246 7.14 -10.57 15.71
C LEU A 246 6.74 -10.41 14.23
N ASP A 247 6.96 -11.44 13.43
CA ASP A 247 6.57 -11.45 12.02
C ASP A 247 6.00 -12.84 11.63
N PRO A 248 4.69 -12.93 11.28
CA PRO A 248 4.06 -14.18 10.89
C PRO A 248 4.68 -14.84 9.65
N ASN A 249 5.30 -14.06 8.75
CA ASN A 249 5.91 -14.58 7.51
C ASN A 249 7.05 -15.57 7.80
N PHE A 250 7.63 -15.54 9.01
CA PHE A 250 8.62 -16.52 9.43
C PHE A 250 8.06 -17.95 9.48
N LEU A 251 6.78 -18.12 9.84
CA LEU A 251 6.16 -19.44 9.93
C LEU A 251 6.13 -20.13 8.56
N ASP A 252 5.75 -19.38 7.52
CA ASP A 252 5.75 -19.87 6.14
C ASP A 252 7.17 -20.31 5.71
N GLU A 253 8.20 -19.55 6.12
CA GLU A 253 9.59 -19.87 5.79
C GLU A 253 10.11 -21.09 6.57
N LEU A 254 9.70 -21.24 7.83
CA LEU A 254 9.99 -22.40 8.66
C LEU A 254 9.35 -23.69 8.09
N GLU A 255 8.15 -23.60 7.52
CA GLU A 255 7.48 -24.71 6.84
C GLU A 255 8.20 -25.12 5.54
N LYS A 256 8.65 -24.16 4.72
CA LYS A 256 9.41 -24.47 3.49
C LYS A 256 10.69 -25.26 3.75
N GLU A 257 11.43 -24.91 4.80
CA GLU A 257 12.63 -25.67 5.21
C GLU A 257 12.29 -27.05 5.80
N ALA A 258 11.03 -27.29 6.18
CA ALA A 258 10.58 -28.61 6.63
C ALA A 258 10.42 -29.64 5.52
N TYR A 259 10.13 -29.23 4.29
CA TYR A 259 9.95 -30.13 3.16
C TYR A 259 11.25 -30.51 2.44
N LYS A 260 12.36 -29.82 2.75
CA LYS A 260 13.69 -30.09 2.17
C LYS A 260 14.50 -31.16 2.92
N THR A 261 14.02 -31.63 4.08
CA THR A 261 14.70 -32.62 4.93
C THR A 261 13.86 -33.89 5.06
#